data_AF-A0AAF0FBU4-F1
#
_entry.id   AF-A0AAF0FBU4-F1
#
_cell.length_a   1.000
_cell.length_b   1.000
_cell.length_c   1.000
_cell.angle_alpha   90.00
_cell.angle_beta   90.00
_cell.angle_gamma   90.00
#
_symmetry.space_group_name_H-M   'P 1'
#
loop_
_entity.id
_entity.type
_entity.pdbx_description
1 polymer ?
#
loop_
_entity_poly.entity_id
_entity_poly.type
_entity_poly.pdbx_seq_one_letter_code
_entity_poly.pdbx_strand_id
1 'polypeptide(L)'
;MSYEDVLHIETSIPTLDLNGRTPAEDQLATLHRMIVIAIAKSEANETQISAMQSLPYEQQMILMQVIESGLSSPNQLKEEENEPKNNDPNLLSKENADTLRLQLAKQKELTIMHQDQLTHAVEQLERITQENKQMAEEVRFQRYLTKLSHLRDCEQTCKALQQQVDEWRPVVDLSKRQEAQLDQYHERLDEVTELQQEVKKLRAERSEAKKDPNTLEINRDEPRNAIALEKLRQECAKLQQGYKQVEQEKNELLERCKALENGEDSTQAKFDNDDVDRKSLSQPETLMSLRDEIARLQNQLESTKLVTVLDHDAAVPLDPAARRESHLAAIYAEITAMRNNARSKEKEAQYVSATDTRSQLRKLSKKYTSDKSTSSKSSEKSVSKDFRPILDLLNQSFKSDDLVMKRLEECWDAASQVRVSR
;
A
#
# COMPACT_ATOMS: atom_id res chain seq x y z
N MET A 1 -69.05 -12.04 3.18
CA MET A 1 -68.04 -12.87 3.89
C MET A 1 -67.84 -12.22 5.24
N SER A 2 -68.11 -12.95 6.33
CA SER A 2 -67.96 -12.44 7.69
C SER A 2 -66.45 -12.27 7.99
N TYR A 3 -66.08 -11.30 8.84
CA TYR A 3 -64.69 -11.18 9.32
C TYR A 3 -64.20 -12.45 10.04
N GLU A 4 -65.13 -13.25 10.55
CA GLU A 4 -64.87 -14.57 11.15
C GLU A 4 -64.42 -15.61 10.11
N ASP A 5 -64.85 -15.49 8.84
CA ASP A 5 -64.58 -16.47 7.79
C ASP A 5 -63.17 -16.33 7.18
N VAL A 6 -62.53 -15.16 7.32
CA VAL A 6 -61.24 -14.85 6.65
C VAL A 6 -60.05 -14.97 7.59
N LEU A 7 -60.25 -14.85 8.91
CA LEU A 7 -59.14 -14.70 9.86
C LEU A 7 -58.94 -15.87 10.84
N HIS A 8 -59.85 -16.86 10.90
CA HIS A 8 -59.80 -17.95 11.91
C HIS A 8 -59.42 -17.42 13.32
N ILE A 9 -60.06 -16.33 13.73
CA ILE A 9 -59.93 -15.74 15.06
C ILE A 9 -61.16 -16.19 15.84
N GLU A 10 -61.01 -17.23 16.67
CA GLU A 10 -62.07 -17.74 17.58
C GLU A 10 -62.34 -16.81 18.77
N THR A 11 -61.64 -15.66 18.86
CA THR A 11 -61.84 -14.70 19.95
C THR A 11 -62.88 -13.66 19.56
N SER A 12 -63.97 -13.62 20.34
CA SER A 12 -65.01 -12.59 20.26
C SER A 12 -64.39 -11.20 20.20
N ILE A 13 -64.71 -10.43 19.16
CA ILE A 13 -64.25 -9.04 19.00
C ILE A 13 -64.66 -8.26 20.26
N PRO A 14 -63.73 -7.63 21.00
CA PRO A 14 -64.08 -6.83 22.16
C PRO A 14 -65.00 -5.69 21.72
N THR A 15 -66.20 -5.62 22.29
CA THR A 15 -67.13 -4.52 22.03
C THR A 15 -66.52 -3.24 22.60
N LEU A 16 -66.03 -2.36 21.72
CA LEU A 16 -65.50 -1.06 22.13
C LEU A 16 -66.66 -0.19 22.60
N ASP A 17 -66.66 0.20 23.87
CA ASP A 17 -67.64 1.14 24.42
C ASP A 17 -67.32 2.57 23.94
N LEU A 18 -67.77 2.89 22.73
CA LEU A 18 -67.58 4.21 22.10
C LEU A 18 -68.63 5.22 22.55
N ASN A 19 -68.98 5.25 23.84
CA ASN A 19 -69.91 6.22 24.45
C ASN A 19 -69.33 7.66 24.52
N GLY A 20 -68.68 8.14 23.45
CA GLY A 20 -68.20 9.52 23.32
C GLY A 20 -66.99 9.90 24.17
N ARG A 21 -66.25 8.91 24.71
CA ARG A 21 -64.98 9.11 25.43
C ARG A 21 -63.84 8.39 24.75
N THR A 22 -62.61 8.86 24.98
CA THR A 22 -61.38 8.17 24.58
C THR A 22 -61.40 6.74 25.16
N PRO A 23 -61.19 5.69 24.33
CA PRO A 23 -61.18 4.33 24.81
C PRO A 23 -60.09 4.16 25.88
N ALA A 24 -60.37 3.31 26.88
CA ALA A 24 -59.38 2.99 27.90
C ALA A 24 -58.12 2.38 27.25
N GLU A 25 -56.95 2.73 27.75
CA GLU A 25 -55.65 2.30 27.21
C GLU A 25 -55.56 0.78 27.07
N ASP A 26 -56.15 0.05 28.02
CA ASP A 26 -56.23 -1.41 28.01
C ASP A 26 -57.07 -1.95 26.85
N GLN A 27 -58.21 -1.33 26.54
CA GLN A 27 -59.09 -1.75 25.44
C GLN A 27 -58.42 -1.48 24.07
N LEU A 28 -57.71 -0.36 23.96
CA LEU A 28 -56.92 -0.03 22.77
C LEU A 28 -55.75 -0.99 22.59
N ALA A 29 -55.07 -1.37 23.68
CA ALA A 29 -54.00 -2.36 23.65
C ALA A 29 -54.52 -3.75 23.24
N THR A 30 -55.68 -4.17 23.72
CA THR A 30 -56.32 -5.43 23.28
C THR A 30 -56.65 -5.40 21.79
N LEU A 31 -57.19 -4.29 21.29
CA LEU A 31 -57.48 -4.13 19.86
C LEU A 31 -56.20 -4.20 19.01
N HIS A 32 -55.14 -3.50 19.41
CA HIS A 32 -53.86 -3.55 18.71
C HIS A 32 -53.26 -4.96 18.70
N ARG A 33 -53.34 -5.71 19.80
CA ARG A 33 -52.90 -7.12 19.83
C ARG A 33 -53.66 -7.97 18.82
N MET A 34 -54.98 -7.85 18.75
CA MET A 34 -55.78 -8.60 17.76
C MET A 34 -55.40 -8.24 16.32
N ILE A 35 -55.19 -6.94 16.03
CA ILE A 35 -54.77 -6.49 14.70
C ILE A 35 -53.41 -7.10 14.33
N VAL A 36 -52.44 -7.09 15.25
CA VAL A 36 -51.11 -7.69 15.04
C VAL A 36 -51.21 -9.19 14.79
N ILE A 37 -52.06 -9.92 15.53
CA ILE A 37 -52.28 -11.36 15.33
C ILE A 37 -52.98 -11.64 13.99
N ALA A 38 -53.95 -10.81 13.60
CA ALA A 38 -54.64 -10.91 12.31
C ALA A 38 -53.69 -10.68 11.13
N ILE A 39 -52.81 -9.68 11.27
CA ILE A 39 -51.70 -9.41 10.34
C ILE A 39 -50.78 -10.62 10.22
N ALA A 40 -50.35 -11.19 11.34
CA ALA A 40 -49.48 -12.36 11.35
C ALA A 40 -50.13 -13.60 10.69
N LYS A 41 -51.45 -13.76 10.82
CA LYS A 41 -52.23 -14.84 10.19
C LYS A 41 -52.63 -14.58 8.73
N SER A 42 -52.43 -13.37 8.22
CA SER A 42 -52.82 -13.01 6.85
C SER A 42 -51.91 -13.68 5.81
N GLU A 43 -52.48 -14.04 4.65
CA GLU A 43 -51.71 -14.56 3.50
C GLU A 43 -50.67 -13.54 2.97
N ALA A 44 -50.81 -12.25 3.30
CA ALA A 44 -49.88 -11.19 2.94
C ALA A 44 -48.97 -10.74 4.10
N ASN A 45 -48.68 -11.63 5.06
CA ASN A 45 -47.91 -11.31 6.27
C ASN A 45 -46.42 -10.99 6.00
N GLU A 46 -45.83 -11.47 4.90
CA GLU A 46 -44.38 -11.33 4.63
C GLU A 46 -43.92 -9.87 4.65
N THR A 47 -44.66 -8.96 3.99
CA THR A 47 -44.30 -7.54 3.92
C THR A 47 -44.38 -6.88 5.30
N GLN A 48 -45.31 -7.32 6.15
CA GLN A 48 -45.53 -6.77 7.49
C GLN A 48 -44.52 -7.33 8.49
N ILE A 49 -44.14 -8.61 8.37
CA ILE A 49 -43.06 -9.23 9.15
C ILE A 49 -41.72 -8.57 8.81
N SER A 50 -41.43 -8.32 7.53
CA SER A 50 -40.22 -7.58 7.12
C SER A 50 -40.20 -6.15 7.68
N ALA A 51 -41.36 -5.47 7.73
CA ALA A 51 -41.44 -4.16 8.37
C ALA A 51 -41.17 -4.24 9.88
N MET A 52 -41.64 -5.28 10.57
CA MET A 52 -41.36 -5.50 11.98
C MET A 52 -39.86 -5.75 12.27
N GLN A 53 -39.15 -6.41 11.35
CA GLN A 53 -37.69 -6.64 11.46
C GLN A 53 -36.85 -5.36 11.33
N SER A 54 -37.44 -4.27 10.85
CA SER A 54 -36.77 -2.95 10.78
C SER A 54 -36.86 -2.13 12.07
N LEU A 55 -37.66 -2.58 13.05
CA LEU A 55 -37.83 -1.89 14.33
C LEU A 55 -36.64 -2.13 15.28
N PRO A 56 -36.43 -1.27 16.31
CA PRO A 56 -35.47 -1.54 17.37
C PRO A 56 -35.71 -2.88 18.09
N TYR A 57 -34.64 -3.56 18.50
CA TYR A 57 -34.67 -4.92 19.07
C TYR A 57 -35.69 -5.11 20.22
N GLU A 58 -35.80 -4.14 21.13
CA GLU A 58 -36.76 -4.19 22.24
C GLU A 58 -38.23 -4.27 21.74
N GLN A 59 -38.55 -3.55 20.67
CA GLN A 59 -39.88 -3.55 20.07
C GLN A 59 -40.14 -4.83 19.27
N GLN A 60 -39.10 -5.40 18.65
CA GLN A 60 -39.20 -6.71 17.99
C GLN A 60 -39.56 -7.81 18.99
N MET A 61 -38.92 -7.81 20.16
CA MET A 61 -39.19 -8.79 21.22
C MET A 61 -40.63 -8.70 21.74
N ILE A 62 -41.15 -7.47 21.95
CA ILE A 62 -42.55 -7.26 22.39
C ILE A 62 -43.52 -7.79 21.33
N LEU A 63 -43.29 -7.48 20.05
CA LEU A 63 -44.15 -7.93 18.96
C LEU A 63 -44.10 -9.45 18.79
N MET A 64 -42.92 -10.05 18.89
CA MET A 64 -42.75 -11.51 18.84
C MET A 64 -43.55 -12.19 19.95
N GLN A 65 -43.47 -11.70 21.19
CA GLN A 65 -44.22 -12.24 22.32
C GLN A 65 -45.75 -12.07 22.16
N VAL A 66 -46.20 -10.96 21.56
CA VAL A 66 -47.63 -10.73 21.25
C VAL A 66 -48.13 -11.71 20.19
N ILE A 67 -47.32 -12.00 19.17
CA ILE A 67 -47.66 -12.96 18.12
C ILE A 67 -47.66 -14.39 18.68
N GLU A 68 -46.63 -14.78 19.43
CA GLU A 68 -46.53 -16.11 20.07
C GLU A 68 -47.70 -16.39 21.01
N SER A 69 -48.05 -15.41 21.86
CA SER A 69 -49.20 -15.52 22.76
C SER A 69 -50.55 -15.56 22.03
N GLY A 70 -50.66 -14.93 20.86
CA GLY A 70 -51.88 -14.95 20.04
C GLY A 70 -52.03 -16.17 19.13
N LEU A 71 -50.93 -16.80 18.73
CA LEU A 71 -50.93 -18.04 17.93
C LEU A 71 -51.02 -19.31 18.81
N SER A 72 -50.71 -19.19 20.10
CA SER A 72 -50.92 -20.27 21.07
C SER A 72 -52.41 -20.43 21.36
N SER A 73 -53.08 -21.42 20.73
CA SER A 73 -54.50 -21.72 20.97
C SER A 73 -54.80 -22.08 22.44
N PRO A 74 -55.90 -21.58 23.05
CA PRO A 74 -56.30 -21.94 24.41
C PRO A 74 -56.96 -23.33 24.57
N ASN A 75 -57.11 -24.11 23.49
CA ASN A 75 -58.03 -25.26 23.44
C ASN A 75 -57.41 -26.64 23.68
N GLN A 76 -56.31 -26.78 24.46
CA GLN A 76 -55.83 -28.11 24.88
C GLN A 76 -56.29 -28.56 26.27
N LEU A 77 -57.20 -27.83 26.93
CA LEU A 77 -57.76 -28.20 28.24
C LEU A 77 -59.28 -28.04 28.28
N LYS A 78 -59.99 -28.88 27.53
CA LYS A 78 -61.39 -29.21 27.84
C LYS A 78 -61.54 -30.73 27.70
N GLU A 79 -61.36 -31.41 28.84
CA GLU A 79 -61.89 -32.76 29.03
C GLU A 79 -63.42 -32.66 28.90
N GLU A 80 -63.99 -33.27 27.87
CA GLU A 80 -65.42 -33.50 27.78
C GLU A 80 -65.79 -34.60 28.78
N GLU A 81 -66.34 -34.20 29.93
CA GLU A 81 -67.14 -35.07 30.77
C GLU A 81 -68.39 -35.52 30.01
N ASN A 82 -68.39 -36.78 29.57
CA ASN A 82 -69.62 -37.53 29.32
C ASN A 82 -69.44 -38.96 29.85
N GLU A 83 -69.87 -39.20 31.09
CA GLU A 83 -70.13 -40.55 31.59
C GLU A 83 -71.29 -41.20 30.83
N PRO A 84 -71.24 -42.54 30.68
CA PRO A 84 -72.30 -43.32 31.29
C PRO A 84 -71.73 -44.29 32.34
N LYS A 85 -72.39 -44.27 33.50
CA LYS A 85 -72.14 -45.08 34.69
C LYS A 85 -72.07 -46.58 34.37
N ASN A 86 -70.91 -47.18 34.64
CA ASN A 86 -70.85 -48.54 35.17
C ASN A 86 -69.70 -48.62 36.18
N ASN A 87 -70.05 -48.53 37.47
CA ASN A 87 -69.11 -48.37 38.57
C ASN A 87 -68.49 -49.72 38.95
N ASP A 88 -67.28 -49.96 38.46
CA ASP A 88 -66.33 -50.87 39.11
C ASP A 88 -65.02 -50.11 39.37
N PRO A 89 -64.76 -49.63 40.60
CA PRO A 89 -63.66 -48.69 40.89
C PRO A 89 -62.27 -49.24 40.60
N ASN A 90 -62.13 -50.57 40.57
CA ASN A 90 -60.88 -51.25 40.22
C ASN A 90 -60.60 -51.29 38.70
N LEU A 91 -61.62 -51.20 37.84
CA LEU A 91 -61.45 -51.17 36.39
C LEU A 91 -61.04 -49.78 35.91
N LEU A 92 -61.74 -48.73 36.36
CA LEU A 92 -61.38 -47.33 36.10
C LEU A 92 -59.96 -46.97 36.59
N SER A 93 -59.56 -47.44 37.77
CA SER A 93 -58.21 -47.21 38.28
C SER A 93 -57.13 -47.92 37.45
N LYS A 94 -57.44 -49.07 36.87
CA LYS A 94 -56.50 -49.87 36.08
C LYS A 94 -56.39 -49.31 34.65
N GLU A 95 -57.52 -48.94 34.06
CA GLU A 95 -57.60 -48.30 32.76
C GLU A 95 -56.87 -46.94 32.77
N ASN A 96 -57.09 -46.12 33.81
CA ASN A 96 -56.35 -44.87 34.01
C ASN A 96 -54.83 -45.09 34.16
N ALA A 97 -54.42 -46.14 34.89
CA ALA A 97 -53.01 -46.49 35.05
C ALA A 97 -52.37 -46.95 33.73
N ASP A 98 -53.11 -47.68 32.90
CA ASP A 98 -52.63 -48.16 31.60
C ASP A 98 -52.57 -47.03 30.56
N THR A 99 -53.50 -46.08 30.57
CA THR A 99 -53.39 -44.84 29.77
C THR A 99 -52.20 -43.98 30.17
N LEU A 100 -51.93 -43.83 31.47
CA LEU A 100 -50.76 -43.06 31.94
C LEU A 100 -49.44 -43.75 31.56
N ARG A 101 -49.39 -45.09 31.58
CA ARG A 101 -48.22 -45.85 31.09
C ARG A 101 -48.01 -45.66 29.59
N LEU A 102 -49.08 -45.67 28.81
CA LEU A 102 -49.00 -45.44 27.36
C LEU A 102 -48.54 -44.01 27.04
N GLN A 103 -49.06 -43.01 27.76
CA GLN A 103 -48.61 -41.62 27.64
C GLN A 103 -47.13 -41.46 28.03
N LEU A 104 -46.69 -42.13 29.10
CA LEU A 104 -45.29 -42.12 29.52
C LEU A 104 -44.37 -42.80 28.49
N ALA A 105 -44.81 -43.89 27.87
CA ALA A 105 -44.06 -44.56 26.80
C ALA A 105 -43.92 -43.65 25.58
N LYS A 106 -45.00 -42.98 25.17
CA LYS A 106 -45.00 -42.00 24.06
C LYS A 106 -44.10 -40.80 24.36
N GLN A 107 -44.13 -40.28 25.58
CA GLN A 107 -43.23 -39.20 26.04
C GLN A 107 -41.74 -39.62 26.02
N LYS A 108 -41.44 -40.86 26.41
CA LYS A 108 -40.06 -41.39 26.34
C LYS A 108 -39.57 -41.51 24.90
N GLU A 109 -40.41 -42.03 24.00
CA GLU A 109 -40.09 -42.14 22.58
C GLU A 109 -39.86 -40.76 21.94
N LEU A 110 -40.70 -39.78 22.28
CA LEU A 110 -40.56 -38.40 21.82
C LEU A 110 -39.27 -37.74 22.35
N THR A 111 -38.92 -38.01 23.62
CA THR A 111 -37.64 -37.56 24.20
C THR A 111 -36.43 -38.18 23.49
N ILE A 112 -36.49 -39.47 23.14
CA ILE A 112 -35.42 -40.15 22.39
C ILE A 112 -35.26 -39.53 21.00
N MET A 113 -36.37 -39.32 20.28
CA MET A 113 -36.35 -38.65 18.98
C MET A 113 -35.73 -37.25 19.05
N HIS A 114 -36.10 -36.45 20.07
CA HIS A 114 -35.49 -35.12 20.27
C HIS A 114 -34.00 -35.22 20.60
N GLN A 115 -33.59 -36.21 21.39
CA GLN A 115 -32.18 -36.44 21.71
C GLN A 115 -31.37 -36.78 20.45
N ASP A 116 -31.92 -37.62 19.56
CA ASP A 116 -31.28 -37.98 18.30
C ASP A 116 -31.21 -36.80 17.32
N GLN A 117 -32.24 -35.94 17.31
CA GLN A 117 -32.20 -34.69 16.54
C GLN A 117 -31.14 -33.72 17.07
N LEU A 118 -30.99 -33.62 18.39
CA LEU A 118 -29.98 -32.79 19.02
C LEU A 118 -28.56 -33.30 18.74
N THR A 119 -28.31 -34.61 18.84
CA THR A 119 -26.99 -35.18 18.50
C THR A 119 -26.65 -34.95 17.03
N HIS A 120 -27.62 -35.15 16.12
CA HIS A 120 -27.41 -34.86 14.71
C HIS A 120 -27.12 -33.37 14.45
N ALA A 121 -27.83 -32.46 15.11
CA ALA A 121 -27.59 -31.02 14.99
C ALA A 121 -26.20 -30.63 15.51
N VAL A 122 -25.73 -31.24 16.60
CA VAL A 122 -24.37 -31.03 17.13
C VAL A 122 -23.31 -31.49 16.13
N GLU A 123 -23.46 -32.68 15.54
CA GLU A 123 -22.53 -33.17 14.51
C GLU A 123 -22.49 -32.26 13.28
N GLN A 124 -23.63 -31.74 12.84
CA GLN A 124 -23.68 -30.78 11.73
C GLN A 124 -22.98 -29.47 12.09
N LEU A 125 -23.18 -28.96 13.31
CA LEU A 125 -22.49 -27.76 13.78
C LEU A 125 -20.97 -27.96 13.86
N GLU A 126 -20.50 -29.13 14.30
CA GLU A 126 -19.07 -29.47 14.32
C GLU A 126 -18.48 -29.49 12.90
N ARG A 127 -19.18 -30.09 11.93
CA ARG A 127 -18.76 -30.10 10.52
C ARG A 127 -18.68 -28.68 9.96
N ILE A 128 -19.73 -27.88 10.12
CA ILE A 128 -19.76 -26.48 9.65
C ILE A 128 -18.64 -25.66 10.33
N THR A 129 -18.40 -25.88 11.62
CA THR A 129 -17.33 -25.20 12.36
C THR A 129 -15.95 -25.57 11.80
N GLN A 130 -15.74 -26.83 11.43
CA GLN A 130 -14.49 -27.28 10.84
C GLN A 130 -14.29 -26.73 9.42
N GLU A 131 -15.33 -26.77 8.59
CA GLU A 131 -15.32 -26.17 7.24
C GLU A 131 -15.03 -24.67 7.30
N ASN A 132 -15.65 -23.95 8.24
CA ASN A 132 -15.38 -22.51 8.45
C ASN A 132 -13.92 -22.23 8.85
N LYS A 133 -13.31 -23.09 9.67
CA LYS A 133 -11.88 -22.95 10.01
C LYS A 133 -11.00 -23.15 8.79
N GLN A 134 -11.27 -24.18 7.98
CA GLN A 134 -10.53 -24.46 6.75
C GLN A 134 -10.67 -23.33 5.73
N MET A 135 -11.89 -22.80 5.53
CA MET A 135 -12.12 -21.64 4.66
C MET A 135 -11.37 -20.40 5.16
N ALA A 136 -11.36 -20.15 6.48
CA ALA A 136 -10.62 -19.01 7.03
C ALA A 136 -9.10 -19.14 6.84
N GLU A 137 -8.55 -20.36 6.94
CA GLU A 137 -7.15 -20.64 6.67
C GLU A 137 -6.81 -20.46 5.18
N GLU A 138 -7.66 -20.96 4.28
CA GLU A 138 -7.50 -20.80 2.83
C GLU A 138 -7.51 -19.32 2.43
N VAL A 139 -8.46 -18.53 2.94
CA VAL A 139 -8.51 -17.08 2.69
C VAL A 139 -7.26 -16.38 3.22
N ARG A 140 -6.74 -16.78 4.39
CA ARG A 140 -5.47 -16.24 4.92
C ARG A 140 -4.29 -16.60 4.02
N PHE A 141 -4.24 -17.84 3.55
CA PHE A 141 -3.18 -18.31 2.65
C PHE A 141 -3.21 -17.59 1.31
N GLN A 142 -4.38 -17.43 0.69
CA GLN A 142 -4.53 -16.66 -0.55
C GLN A 142 -4.10 -15.20 -0.39
N ARG A 143 -4.53 -14.52 0.69
CA ARG A 143 -4.08 -13.16 1.00
C ARG A 143 -2.56 -13.07 1.16
N TYR A 144 -1.95 -14.06 1.80
CA TYR A 144 -0.51 -14.14 1.92
C TYR A 144 0.19 -14.27 0.55
N LEU A 145 -0.31 -15.16 -0.32
CA LEU A 145 0.22 -15.32 -1.67
C LEU A 145 0.08 -14.04 -2.51
N THR A 146 -1.08 -13.37 -2.46
CA THR A 146 -1.29 -12.10 -3.15
C THR A 146 -0.27 -11.06 -2.67
N LYS A 147 -0.05 -10.96 -1.36
CA LYS A 147 0.94 -10.03 -0.80
C LYS A 147 2.36 -10.36 -1.26
N LEU A 148 2.74 -11.63 -1.31
CA LEU A 148 4.04 -12.04 -1.84
C LEU A 148 4.22 -11.68 -3.32
N SER A 149 3.18 -11.82 -4.14
CA SER A 149 3.21 -11.40 -5.55
C SER A 149 3.48 -9.90 -5.67
N HIS A 150 2.73 -9.08 -4.93
CA HIS A 150 2.91 -7.62 -4.95
C HIS A 150 4.31 -7.20 -4.50
N LEU A 151 4.89 -7.87 -3.49
CA LEU A 151 6.26 -7.61 -3.05
C LEU A 151 7.28 -7.96 -4.13
N ARG A 152 7.08 -9.07 -4.85
CA ARG A 152 7.95 -9.46 -5.97
C ARG A 152 7.88 -8.46 -7.12
N ASP A 153 6.70 -7.95 -7.45
CA ASP A 153 6.52 -6.92 -8.47
C ASP A 153 7.23 -5.62 -8.05
N CYS A 154 7.10 -5.22 -6.78
CA CYS A 154 7.83 -4.08 -6.23
C CYS A 154 9.36 -4.26 -6.36
N GLU A 155 9.89 -5.43 -6.01
CA GLU A 155 11.32 -5.73 -6.17
C GLU A 155 11.78 -5.62 -7.64
N GLN A 156 10.96 -6.08 -8.59
CA GLN A 156 11.27 -5.95 -10.00
C GLN A 156 11.28 -4.49 -10.44
N THR A 157 10.32 -3.68 -10.00
CA THR A 157 10.31 -2.23 -10.32
C THR A 157 11.51 -1.49 -9.73
N CYS A 158 11.92 -1.81 -8.50
CA CYS A 158 13.13 -1.25 -7.90
C CYS A 158 14.38 -1.60 -8.70
N LYS A 159 14.50 -2.85 -9.16
CA LYS A 159 15.61 -3.29 -10.02
C LYS A 159 15.63 -2.55 -11.36
N ALA A 160 14.47 -2.35 -11.99
CA ALA A 160 14.36 -1.61 -13.24
C ALA A 160 14.74 -0.13 -13.06
N LEU A 161 14.31 0.51 -11.97
CA LEU A 161 14.70 1.89 -11.65
C LEU A 161 16.20 2.00 -11.36
N GLN A 162 16.78 1.02 -10.67
CA GLN A 162 18.22 0.98 -10.42
C GLN A 162 19.00 0.89 -11.73
N GLN A 163 18.56 0.05 -12.68
CA GLN A 163 19.16 -0.04 -14.01
C GLN A 163 19.09 1.29 -14.75
N GLN A 164 17.94 1.97 -14.73
CA GLN A 164 17.82 3.31 -15.33
C GLN A 164 18.79 4.31 -14.68
N VAL A 165 18.92 4.32 -13.36
CA VAL A 165 19.89 5.19 -12.68
C VAL A 165 21.32 4.89 -13.12
N ASP A 166 21.67 3.63 -13.29
CA ASP A 166 23.00 3.22 -13.73
C ASP A 166 23.25 3.56 -15.22
N GLU A 167 22.20 3.53 -16.07
CA GLU A 167 22.24 4.00 -17.46
C GLU A 167 22.45 5.53 -17.56
N TRP A 168 21.83 6.32 -16.67
CA TRP A 168 21.98 7.79 -16.68
C TRP A 168 23.29 8.27 -16.04
N ARG A 169 23.92 7.46 -15.18
CA ARG A 169 25.17 7.80 -14.50
C ARG A 169 26.28 8.27 -15.45
N PRO A 170 26.64 7.55 -16.54
CA PRO A 170 27.68 8.01 -17.45
C PRO A 170 27.33 9.33 -18.16
N VAL A 171 26.04 9.58 -18.44
CA VAL A 171 25.58 10.84 -19.05
C VAL A 171 25.80 12.01 -18.09
N VAL A 172 25.46 11.83 -16.81
CA VAL A 172 25.70 12.83 -15.77
C VAL A 172 27.19 13.08 -15.58
N ASP A 173 28.02 12.03 -15.57
CA ASP A 173 29.46 12.17 -15.44
C ASP A 173 30.08 12.88 -16.66
N LEU A 174 29.57 12.63 -17.86
CA LEU A 174 29.95 13.36 -19.07
C LEU A 174 29.56 14.84 -18.97
N SER A 175 28.33 15.13 -18.54
CA SER A 175 27.85 16.51 -18.35
C SER A 175 28.74 17.28 -17.37
N LYS A 176 29.11 16.67 -16.24
CA LYS A 176 30.03 17.28 -15.27
C LYS A 176 31.41 17.57 -15.86
N ARG A 177 31.93 16.69 -16.72
CA ARG A 177 33.20 16.94 -17.42
C ARG A 177 33.08 18.08 -18.42
N GLN A 178 31.96 18.17 -19.13
CA GLN A 178 31.68 19.27 -20.04
C GLN A 178 31.55 20.60 -19.30
N GLU A 179 30.85 20.63 -18.16
CA GLU A 179 30.78 21.80 -17.28
C GLU A 179 32.17 22.24 -16.81
N ALA A 180 33.01 21.31 -16.34
CA ALA A 180 34.37 21.63 -15.94
C ALA A 180 35.25 22.16 -17.10
N GLN A 181 34.99 21.71 -18.34
CA GLN A 181 35.65 22.27 -19.52
C GLN A 181 35.16 23.67 -19.85
N LEU A 182 33.86 23.95 -19.70
CA LEU A 182 33.31 25.29 -19.89
C LEU A 182 33.89 26.27 -18.87
N ASP A 183 34.04 25.86 -17.61
CA ASP A 183 34.69 26.67 -16.59
C ASP A 183 36.13 27.04 -16.99
N GLN A 184 36.90 26.10 -17.54
CA GLN A 184 38.25 26.38 -18.06
C GLN A 184 38.25 27.36 -19.24
N TYR A 185 37.24 27.28 -20.13
CA TYR A 185 37.11 28.25 -21.21
C TYR A 185 36.74 29.64 -20.70
N HIS A 186 35.93 29.73 -19.64
CA HIS A 186 35.62 30.99 -18.98
C HIS A 186 36.85 31.60 -18.31
N GLU A 187 37.64 30.83 -17.57
CA GLU A 187 38.91 31.29 -16.98
C GLU A 187 39.88 31.81 -18.05
N ARG A 188 40.06 31.07 -19.15
CA ARG A 188 40.91 31.51 -20.27
C ARG A 188 40.38 32.77 -20.95
N LEU A 189 39.05 32.92 -21.04
CA LEU A 189 38.44 34.12 -21.59
C LEU A 189 38.76 35.32 -20.69
N ASP A 190 38.63 35.16 -19.37
CA ASP A 190 38.98 36.19 -18.40
C ASP A 190 40.46 36.57 -18.52
N GLU A 191 41.39 35.60 -18.56
CA GLU A 191 42.82 35.84 -18.80
C GLU A 191 43.08 36.62 -20.11
N VAL A 192 42.41 36.25 -21.20
CA VAL A 192 42.53 36.96 -22.48
C VAL A 192 42.03 38.39 -22.35
N THR A 193 40.93 38.63 -21.62
CA THR A 193 40.45 40.00 -21.39
C THR A 193 41.42 40.82 -20.55
N GLU A 194 42.04 40.24 -19.53
CA GLU A 194 43.08 40.89 -18.71
C GLU A 194 44.32 41.24 -19.54
N LEU A 195 44.84 40.28 -20.30
CA LEU A 195 45.99 40.49 -21.21
C LEU A 195 45.66 41.56 -22.27
N GLN A 196 44.44 41.58 -22.81
CA GLN A 196 44.03 42.63 -23.73
C GLN A 196 44.03 44.01 -23.09
N GLN A 197 43.63 44.13 -21.81
CA GLN A 197 43.72 45.39 -21.07
C GLN A 197 45.18 45.79 -20.81
N GLU A 198 46.04 44.84 -20.44
CA GLU A 198 47.47 45.09 -20.23
C GLU A 198 48.16 45.54 -21.53
N VAL A 199 47.89 44.88 -22.66
CA VAL A 199 48.39 45.29 -23.98
C VAL A 199 47.90 46.70 -24.34
N LYS A 200 46.65 47.07 -24.02
CA LYS A 200 46.15 48.43 -24.22
C LYS A 200 46.91 49.44 -23.37
N LYS A 201 47.17 49.14 -22.09
CA LYS A 201 47.97 49.99 -21.18
C LYS A 201 49.40 50.16 -21.68
N LEU A 202 50.09 49.07 -21.99
CA LEU A 202 51.47 49.10 -22.53
C LEU A 202 51.56 49.85 -23.87
N ARG A 203 50.55 49.75 -24.73
CA ARG A 203 50.48 50.55 -25.97
C ARG A 203 50.32 52.04 -25.68
N ALA A 204 49.52 52.41 -24.68
CA ALA A 204 49.38 53.79 -24.25
C ALA A 204 50.72 54.32 -23.69
N GLU A 205 51.35 53.60 -22.76
CA GLU A 205 52.67 53.95 -22.19
C GLU A 205 53.76 54.08 -23.26
N ARG A 206 53.81 53.15 -24.23
CA ARG A 206 54.77 53.24 -25.35
C ARG A 206 54.49 54.43 -26.27
N SER A 207 53.23 54.83 -26.42
CA SER A 207 52.85 56.01 -27.21
C SER A 207 53.22 57.31 -26.49
N GLU A 208 53.22 57.32 -25.15
CA GLU A 208 53.66 58.43 -24.31
C GLU A 208 55.19 58.52 -24.26
N ALA A 209 55.90 57.40 -24.11
CA ALA A 209 57.36 57.35 -24.15
C ALA A 209 57.95 57.79 -25.51
N LYS A 210 57.21 57.63 -26.62
CA LYS A 210 57.61 58.17 -27.93
C LYS A 210 57.48 59.69 -28.05
N LYS A 211 56.76 60.35 -27.15
CA LYS A 211 56.60 61.82 -27.13
C LYS A 211 57.74 62.54 -26.39
N ASP A 212 58.61 61.80 -25.71
CA ASP A 212 59.87 62.31 -25.13
C ASP A 212 61.07 61.86 -25.99
N PRO A 213 61.58 62.68 -26.93
CA PRO A 213 62.57 62.26 -27.91
C PRO A 213 64.02 62.32 -27.39
N ASN A 214 64.26 62.57 -26.10
CA ASN A 214 65.59 62.94 -25.59
C ASN A 214 66.35 61.87 -24.81
N THR A 215 66.06 60.59 -25.09
CA THR A 215 66.90 59.46 -24.66
C THR A 215 66.93 58.40 -25.76
N LEU A 216 67.56 58.76 -26.89
CA LEU A 216 68.14 57.77 -27.78
C LEU A 216 69.58 57.52 -27.33
N GLU A 217 69.73 56.83 -26.20
CA GLU A 217 70.97 56.10 -25.93
C GLU A 217 71.05 54.97 -26.95
N ILE A 218 71.95 55.16 -27.91
CA ILE A 218 72.45 54.12 -28.80
C ILE A 218 73.15 53.09 -27.93
N ASN A 219 72.37 52.14 -27.38
CA ASN A 219 72.91 50.99 -26.67
C ASN A 219 73.62 50.09 -27.69
N ARG A 220 74.94 50.22 -27.71
CA ARG A 220 75.90 49.25 -28.25
C ARG A 220 75.80 47.93 -27.45
N ASP A 221 74.74 47.17 -27.66
CA ASP A 221 74.53 45.84 -27.05
C ASP A 221 74.54 44.70 -28.10
N GLU A 222 75.12 44.93 -29.27
CA GLU A 222 75.29 43.90 -30.30
C GLU A 222 76.00 42.61 -29.81
N PRO A 223 77.04 42.64 -28.95
CA PRO A 223 77.67 41.40 -28.48
C PRO A 223 76.87 40.67 -27.39
N ARG A 224 76.07 41.38 -26.58
CA ARG A 224 75.21 40.77 -25.53
C ARG A 224 73.97 40.10 -26.12
N ASN A 225 73.35 40.73 -27.12
CA ASN A 225 72.23 40.15 -27.85
C ASN A 225 72.65 38.94 -28.69
N ALA A 226 73.85 38.92 -29.26
CA ALA A 226 74.36 37.76 -29.99
C ALA A 226 74.55 36.54 -29.08
N ILE A 227 75.10 36.72 -27.87
CA ILE A 227 75.28 35.63 -26.90
C ILE A 227 73.93 35.13 -26.36
N ALA A 228 72.97 36.04 -26.12
CA ALA A 228 71.63 35.68 -25.68
C ALA A 228 70.84 34.93 -26.77
N LEU A 229 70.94 35.37 -28.04
CA LEU A 229 70.37 34.67 -29.19
C LEU A 229 71.00 33.29 -29.39
N GLU A 230 72.30 33.14 -29.17
CA GLU A 230 72.98 31.85 -29.29
C GLU A 230 72.56 30.89 -28.16
N LYS A 231 72.42 31.39 -26.92
CA LYS A 231 71.86 30.59 -25.81
C LYS A 231 70.41 30.16 -26.09
N LEU A 232 69.58 31.07 -26.60
CA LEU A 232 68.20 30.76 -26.95
C LEU A 232 68.14 29.75 -28.11
N ARG A 233 69.02 29.85 -29.10
CA ARG A 233 69.16 28.85 -30.17
C ARG A 233 69.58 27.49 -29.62
N GLN A 234 70.50 27.44 -28.66
CA GLN A 234 70.90 26.20 -28.01
C GLN A 234 69.77 25.61 -27.15
N GLU A 235 68.98 26.43 -26.47
CA GLU A 235 67.79 25.98 -25.73
C GLU A 235 66.70 25.46 -26.68
N CYS A 236 66.42 26.17 -27.77
CA CYS A 236 65.50 25.70 -28.81
C CYS A 236 65.99 24.39 -29.45
N ALA A 237 67.30 24.24 -29.69
CA ALA A 237 67.87 22.99 -30.22
C ALA A 237 67.73 21.84 -29.24
N LYS A 238 67.95 22.07 -27.93
CA LYS A 238 67.73 21.08 -26.87
C LYS A 238 66.26 20.69 -26.73
N LEU A 239 65.36 21.67 -26.77
CA LEU A 239 63.91 21.43 -26.75
C LEU A 239 63.46 20.65 -27.98
N GLN A 240 63.98 20.96 -29.16
CA GLN A 240 63.67 20.25 -30.39
C GLN A 240 64.20 18.81 -30.36
N GLN A 241 65.35 18.58 -29.73
CA GLN A 241 65.87 17.23 -29.48
C GLN A 241 65.00 16.46 -28.48
N GLY A 242 64.56 17.11 -27.39
CA GLY A 242 63.62 16.52 -26.42
C GLY A 242 62.28 16.19 -27.04
N TYR A 243 61.75 17.04 -27.92
CA TYR A 243 60.51 16.78 -28.65
C TYR A 243 60.64 15.55 -29.56
N LYS A 244 61.77 15.39 -30.26
CA LYS A 244 62.05 14.19 -31.05
C LYS A 244 62.15 12.92 -30.20
N GLN A 245 62.70 13.01 -28.99
CA GLN A 245 62.76 11.87 -28.05
C GLN A 245 61.36 11.49 -27.56
N VAL A 246 60.54 12.46 -27.16
CA VAL A 246 59.15 12.20 -26.74
C VAL A 246 58.30 11.65 -27.90
N GLU A 247 58.54 12.10 -29.13
CA GLU A 247 57.88 11.57 -30.31
C GLU A 247 58.29 10.12 -30.61
N GLN A 248 59.56 9.76 -30.37
CA GLN A 248 60.03 8.38 -30.43
C GLN A 248 59.38 7.52 -29.34
N GLU A 249 59.38 7.97 -28.08
CA GLU A 249 58.74 7.27 -26.96
C GLU A 249 57.24 7.07 -27.20
N LYS A 250 56.55 8.09 -27.75
CA LYS A 250 55.14 7.98 -28.14
C LYS A 250 54.95 6.89 -29.20
N ASN A 251 55.80 6.84 -30.22
CA ASN A 251 55.70 5.84 -31.28
C ASN A 251 55.99 4.43 -30.74
N GLU A 252 56.99 4.27 -29.86
CA GLU A 252 57.29 3.01 -29.18
C GLU A 252 56.14 2.56 -28.28
N LEU A 253 55.51 3.48 -27.54
CA LEU A 253 54.30 3.21 -26.76
C LEU A 253 53.13 2.79 -27.64
N LEU A 254 52.95 3.45 -28.79
CA LEU A 254 51.92 3.10 -29.77
C LEU A 254 52.14 1.70 -30.35
N GLU A 255 53.39 1.31 -30.61
CA GLU A 255 53.75 -0.05 -31.03
C GLU A 255 53.51 -1.07 -29.91
N ARG A 256 53.81 -0.73 -28.65
CA ARG A 256 53.49 -1.59 -27.50
C ARG A 256 51.99 -1.76 -27.29
N CYS A 257 51.20 -0.70 -27.42
CA CYS A 257 49.75 -0.78 -27.37
C CYS A 257 49.20 -1.68 -28.49
N LYS A 258 49.68 -1.51 -29.73
CA LYS A 258 49.30 -2.39 -30.84
C LYS A 258 49.74 -3.85 -30.62
N ALA A 259 50.91 -4.08 -30.02
CA ALA A 259 51.37 -5.43 -29.69
C ALA A 259 50.52 -6.08 -28.60
N LEU A 260 50.02 -5.29 -27.63
CA LEU A 260 49.10 -5.75 -26.60
C LEU A 260 47.71 -6.03 -27.15
N GLU A 261 47.16 -5.16 -28.01
CA GLU A 261 45.89 -5.39 -28.70
C GLU A 261 45.93 -6.68 -29.55
N ASN A 262 46.99 -6.88 -30.33
CA ASN A 262 47.19 -8.12 -31.09
C ASN A 262 47.41 -9.36 -30.18
N GLY A 263 47.92 -9.16 -28.96
CA GLY A 263 48.06 -10.20 -27.95
C GLY A 263 46.74 -10.58 -27.30
N GLU A 264 45.89 -9.59 -27.02
CA GLU A 264 44.53 -9.77 -26.51
C GLU A 264 43.64 -10.48 -27.55
N ASP A 265 43.73 -10.10 -28.83
CA ASP A 265 43.07 -10.79 -29.93
C ASP A 265 43.56 -12.24 -30.09
N SER A 266 44.85 -12.50 -29.88
CA SER A 266 45.40 -13.86 -29.88
C SER A 266 44.98 -14.69 -28.66
N THR A 267 44.71 -14.07 -27.51
CA THR A 267 44.16 -14.78 -26.35
C THR A 267 42.66 -15.03 -26.48
N GLN A 268 41.92 -14.10 -27.09
CA GLN A 268 40.51 -14.27 -27.40
C GLN A 268 40.30 -15.39 -28.44
N ALA A 269 41.14 -15.46 -29.47
CA ALA A 269 41.13 -16.55 -30.46
C ALA A 269 41.54 -17.93 -29.88
N LYS A 270 42.23 -17.97 -28.73
CA LYS A 270 42.51 -19.21 -27.99
C LYS A 270 41.32 -19.63 -27.12
N PHE A 271 40.62 -18.67 -26.51
CA PHE A 271 39.36 -18.93 -25.80
C PHE A 271 38.25 -19.46 -26.72
N ASP A 272 38.19 -18.99 -27.97
CA ASP A 272 37.20 -19.46 -28.95
C ASP A 272 37.49 -20.87 -29.49
N ASN A 273 38.74 -21.36 -29.38
CA ASN A 273 39.10 -22.74 -29.76
C ASN A 273 38.90 -23.75 -28.62
N ASP A 274 39.05 -23.34 -27.36
CA ASP A 274 38.76 -24.20 -26.19
C ASP A 274 37.24 -24.37 -25.93
N ASP A 275 36.37 -23.57 -26.58
CA ASP A 275 34.91 -23.67 -26.46
C ASP A 275 34.28 -24.68 -27.46
N VAL A 276 35.09 -25.28 -28.34
CA VAL A 276 34.63 -26.37 -29.24
C VAL A 276 34.53 -27.71 -28.51
N ASP A 277 35.31 -27.94 -27.43
CA ASP A 277 35.29 -29.19 -26.66
C ASP A 277 34.22 -29.25 -25.55
N ARG A 278 33.48 -28.15 -25.30
CA ARG A 278 32.32 -28.13 -24.38
C ARG A 278 30.97 -28.46 -25.03
N LYS A 279 30.93 -28.71 -26.35
CA LYS A 279 29.70 -29.10 -27.08
C LYS A 279 29.16 -30.51 -26.79
N SER A 280 29.77 -31.26 -25.87
CA SER A 280 29.28 -32.58 -25.46
C SER A 280 28.22 -32.56 -24.34
N LEU A 281 27.72 -31.40 -23.91
CA LEU A 281 26.77 -31.30 -22.77
C LEU A 281 25.43 -30.60 -23.06
N SER A 282 25.12 -30.19 -24.29
CA SER A 282 23.79 -29.68 -24.64
C SER A 282 22.94 -30.75 -25.35
N GLN A 283 22.38 -31.69 -24.59
CA GLN A 283 21.34 -32.58 -25.13
C GLN A 283 20.02 -31.79 -25.28
N PRO A 284 19.43 -31.72 -26.49
CA PRO A 284 18.16 -31.01 -26.75
C PRO A 284 16.93 -31.71 -26.16
N GLU A 285 17.06 -32.96 -25.73
CA GLU A 285 15.96 -33.74 -25.13
C GLU A 285 15.54 -33.20 -23.75
N THR A 286 16.47 -32.64 -22.98
CA THR A 286 16.18 -32.08 -21.64
C THR A 286 15.40 -30.77 -21.71
N LEU A 287 15.66 -29.94 -22.73
CA LEU A 287 14.93 -28.68 -22.94
C LEU A 287 13.53 -28.91 -23.52
N MET A 288 13.34 -29.94 -24.36
CA MET A 288 12.00 -30.37 -24.78
C MET A 288 11.19 -30.94 -23.62
N SER A 289 11.81 -31.78 -22.78
CA SER A 289 11.18 -32.35 -21.59
C SER A 289 10.71 -31.25 -20.61
N LEU A 290 11.56 -30.25 -20.37
CA LEU A 290 11.20 -29.08 -19.53
C LEU A 290 10.08 -28.24 -20.16
N ARG A 291 10.04 -28.13 -21.49
CA ARG A 291 8.98 -27.39 -22.19
C ARG A 291 7.64 -28.12 -22.10
N ASP A 292 7.64 -29.44 -22.25
CA ASP A 292 6.45 -30.28 -22.14
C ASP A 292 5.94 -30.33 -20.69
N GLU A 293 6.85 -30.31 -19.71
CA GLU A 293 6.50 -30.25 -18.29
C GLU A 293 5.91 -28.89 -17.89
N ILE A 294 6.43 -27.79 -18.42
CA ILE A 294 5.84 -26.44 -18.23
C ILE A 294 4.44 -26.38 -18.86
N ALA A 295 4.25 -26.92 -20.06
CA ALA A 295 2.94 -26.96 -20.72
C ALA A 295 1.93 -27.81 -19.92
N ARG A 296 2.38 -28.92 -19.31
CA ARG A 296 1.54 -29.78 -18.46
C ARG A 296 1.12 -29.09 -17.16
N LEU A 297 2.04 -28.35 -16.53
CA LEU A 297 1.75 -27.56 -15.32
C LEU A 297 0.79 -26.39 -15.60
N GLN A 298 0.88 -25.75 -16.77
CA GLN A 298 -0.06 -24.71 -17.18
C GLN A 298 -1.48 -25.26 -17.38
N ASN A 299 -1.62 -26.42 -18.03
CA ASN A 299 -2.93 -27.08 -18.18
C ASN A 299 -3.54 -27.54 -16.84
N GLN A 300 -2.71 -27.94 -15.86
CA GLN A 300 -3.19 -28.25 -14.50
C GLN A 300 -3.64 -26.99 -13.72
N LEU A 301 -3.00 -25.84 -13.98
CA LEU A 301 -3.40 -24.58 -13.35
C LEU A 301 -4.70 -24.03 -13.94
N GLU A 302 -4.96 -24.24 -15.24
CA GLU A 302 -6.22 -23.84 -15.86
C GLU A 302 -7.38 -24.76 -15.46
N SER A 303 -7.16 -26.08 -15.35
CA SER A 303 -8.20 -27.00 -14.89
C SER A 303 -8.59 -26.77 -13.42
N THR A 304 -7.64 -26.43 -12.55
CA THR A 304 -7.93 -26.04 -11.15
C THR A 304 -8.68 -24.72 -11.04
N LYS A 305 -8.40 -23.74 -11.92
CA LYS A 305 -9.17 -22.49 -12.00
C LYS A 305 -10.61 -22.69 -12.50
N LEU A 306 -10.84 -23.65 -13.39
CA LEU A 306 -12.19 -23.97 -13.88
C LEU A 306 -13.04 -24.70 -12.82
N VAL A 307 -12.42 -25.54 -11.98
CA VAL A 307 -13.10 -26.20 -10.86
C VAL A 307 -13.51 -25.20 -9.77
N THR A 308 -12.65 -24.23 -9.45
CA THR A 308 -12.98 -23.21 -8.43
C THR A 308 -14.05 -22.21 -8.88
N VAL A 309 -14.22 -21.97 -10.18
CA VAL A 309 -15.28 -21.10 -10.71
C VAL A 309 -16.65 -21.82 -10.70
N LEU A 310 -16.69 -23.13 -10.90
CA LEU A 310 -17.94 -23.90 -10.88
C LEU A 310 -18.48 -24.17 -9.46
N ASP A 311 -17.61 -24.20 -8.45
CA ASP A 311 -18.02 -24.34 -7.04
C ASP A 311 -18.51 -23.02 -6.40
N HIS A 312 -18.36 -21.87 -7.09
CA HIS A 312 -18.91 -20.59 -6.62
C HIS A 312 -20.40 -20.39 -6.96
N ASP A 313 -20.99 -21.23 -7.81
CA ASP A 313 -22.42 -21.20 -8.14
C ASP A 313 -23.26 -22.15 -7.25
N ALA A 314 -22.62 -22.89 -6.36
CA ALA A 314 -23.29 -23.78 -5.43
C ALA A 314 -22.94 -23.41 -3.98
N ALA A 315 -23.67 -22.46 -3.39
CA ALA A 315 -24.37 -22.65 -2.11
C ALA A 315 -24.77 -21.34 -1.38
N VAL A 316 -25.97 -21.45 -0.79
CA VAL A 316 -26.56 -20.69 0.33
C VAL A 316 -27.12 -19.29 0.04
N PRO A 317 -28.45 -19.09 0.19
CA PRO A 317 -29.09 -17.78 0.18
C PRO A 317 -28.83 -17.06 1.51
N LEU A 318 -27.70 -16.38 1.62
CA LEU A 318 -27.47 -15.35 2.63
C LEU A 318 -27.80 -13.99 2.00
N ASP A 319 -28.66 -13.23 2.70
CA ASP A 319 -29.18 -11.94 2.29
C ASP A 319 -28.09 -11.06 1.64
N PRO A 320 -28.27 -10.64 0.37
CA PRO A 320 -27.30 -9.81 -0.35
C PRO A 320 -27.01 -8.47 0.36
N ALA A 321 -27.86 -8.00 1.28
CA ALA A 321 -27.59 -6.82 2.10
C ALA A 321 -26.47 -7.06 3.13
N ALA A 322 -26.51 -8.16 3.87
CA ALA A 322 -25.50 -8.49 4.90
C ALA A 322 -24.12 -8.77 4.30
N ARG A 323 -24.06 -9.39 3.11
CA ARG A 323 -22.79 -9.56 2.37
C ARG A 323 -22.20 -8.22 1.93
N ARG A 324 -23.03 -7.27 1.47
CA ARG A 324 -22.56 -5.94 1.07
C ARG A 324 -22.06 -5.13 2.27
N GLU A 325 -22.73 -5.19 3.41
CA GLU A 325 -22.31 -4.48 4.63
C GLU A 325 -20.97 -4.99 5.18
N SER A 326 -20.78 -6.31 5.23
CA SER A 326 -19.51 -6.90 5.66
C SER A 326 -18.35 -6.56 4.70
N HIS A 327 -18.62 -6.55 3.40
CA HIS A 327 -17.63 -6.19 2.39
C HIS A 327 -17.28 -4.69 2.42
N LEU A 328 -18.26 -3.82 2.71
CA LEU A 328 -18.02 -2.40 2.92
C LEU A 328 -17.20 -2.15 4.20
N ALA A 329 -17.51 -2.83 5.30
CA ALA A 329 -16.74 -2.72 6.54
C ALA A 329 -15.27 -3.15 6.35
N ALA A 330 -15.02 -4.21 5.59
CA ALA A 330 -13.67 -4.64 5.23
C ALA A 330 -12.93 -3.60 4.38
N ILE A 331 -13.61 -3.00 3.39
CA ILE A 331 -13.06 -1.93 2.56
C ILE A 331 -12.73 -0.68 3.41
N TYR A 332 -13.61 -0.29 4.34
CA TYR A 332 -13.35 0.84 5.24
C TYR A 332 -12.16 0.58 6.18
N ALA A 333 -12.02 -0.65 6.70
CA ALA A 333 -10.88 -1.03 7.51
C ALA A 333 -9.56 -0.99 6.71
N GLU A 334 -9.59 -1.46 5.46
CA GLU A 334 -8.43 -1.44 4.57
C GLU A 334 -8.03 -0.02 4.14
N ILE A 335 -9.00 0.83 3.79
CA ILE A 335 -8.77 2.26 3.53
C ILE A 335 -8.14 2.94 4.75
N THR A 336 -8.61 2.60 5.96
CA THR A 336 -8.07 3.16 7.20
C THR A 336 -6.64 2.68 7.46
N ALA A 337 -6.35 1.40 7.22
CA ALA A 337 -5.00 0.85 7.34
C ALA A 337 -4.02 1.48 6.33
N MET A 338 -4.44 1.65 5.07
CA MET A 338 -3.63 2.32 4.06
C MET A 338 -3.34 3.79 4.42
N ARG A 339 -4.33 4.52 4.94
CA ARG A 339 -4.13 5.89 5.42
C ARG A 339 -3.13 5.99 6.56
N ASN A 340 -3.22 5.08 7.53
CA ASN A 340 -2.27 5.05 8.65
C ASN A 340 -0.85 4.73 8.18
N ASN A 341 -0.70 3.84 7.20
CA ASN A 341 0.60 3.51 6.61
C ASN A 341 1.17 4.71 5.81
N ALA A 342 0.35 5.37 5.00
CA ALA A 342 0.74 6.58 4.28
C ALA A 342 1.19 7.70 5.23
N ARG A 343 0.43 7.95 6.31
CA ARG A 343 0.80 8.92 7.36
C ARG A 343 2.11 8.54 8.07
N SER A 344 2.33 7.25 8.32
CA SER A 344 3.58 6.78 8.93
C SER A 344 4.77 7.02 8.01
N LYS A 345 4.65 6.70 6.72
CA LYS A 345 5.70 6.92 5.72
C LYS A 345 5.97 8.40 5.46
N GLU A 346 4.94 9.25 5.49
CA GLU A 346 5.10 10.69 5.37
C GLU A 346 5.86 11.28 6.56
N LYS A 347 5.53 10.86 7.79
CA LYS A 347 6.30 11.26 8.98
C LYS A 347 7.74 10.77 8.94
N GLU A 348 7.97 9.56 8.47
CA GLU A 348 9.33 9.01 8.29
C GLU A 348 10.12 9.79 7.23
N ALA A 349 9.50 10.11 6.09
CA ALA A 349 10.10 10.91 5.02
C ALA A 349 10.41 12.35 5.47
N GLN A 350 9.50 12.99 6.23
CA GLN A 350 9.73 14.30 6.83
C GLN A 350 10.86 14.25 7.86
N TYR A 351 10.93 13.19 8.67
CA TYR A 351 12.02 13.03 9.65
C TYR A 351 13.37 12.82 8.95
N VAL A 352 13.42 11.97 7.92
CA VAL A 352 14.63 11.73 7.12
C VAL A 352 15.08 13.03 6.43
N SER A 353 14.17 13.75 5.76
CA SER A 353 14.46 15.05 5.13
C SER A 353 14.96 16.09 6.14
N ALA A 354 14.34 16.20 7.32
CA ALA A 354 14.76 17.11 8.38
C ALA A 354 16.13 16.71 8.97
N THR A 355 16.42 15.41 9.07
CA THR A 355 17.73 14.93 9.54
C THR A 355 18.83 15.10 8.50
N ASP A 356 18.54 14.89 7.21
CA ASP A 356 19.48 15.05 6.11
C ASP A 356 19.82 16.52 5.87
N THR A 357 18.84 17.41 5.89
CA THR A 357 19.08 18.86 5.82
C THR A 357 19.91 19.36 7.01
N ARG A 358 19.65 18.89 8.24
CA ARG A 358 20.52 19.16 9.41
C ARG A 358 21.92 18.59 9.26
N SER A 359 22.06 17.39 8.72
CA SER A 359 23.34 16.73 8.48
C SER A 359 24.16 17.48 7.43
N GLN A 360 23.53 17.91 6.34
CA GLN A 360 24.13 18.73 5.30
C GLN A 360 24.54 20.11 5.82
N LEU A 361 23.71 20.78 6.62
CA LEU A 361 24.08 22.03 7.28
C LEU A 361 25.26 21.88 8.25
N ARG A 362 25.33 20.76 9.01
CA ARG A 362 26.51 20.45 9.84
C ARG A 362 27.75 20.18 9.00
N LYS A 363 27.62 19.48 7.86
CA LYS A 363 28.73 19.22 6.93
C LYS A 363 29.23 20.52 6.29
N LEU A 364 28.32 21.42 5.89
CA LEU A 364 28.66 22.74 5.36
C LEU A 364 29.32 23.62 6.42
N SER A 365 28.79 23.65 7.65
CA SER A 365 29.42 24.35 8.77
C SER A 365 30.85 23.83 9.04
N LYS A 366 31.06 22.50 9.01
CA LYS A 366 32.39 21.90 9.16
C LYS A 366 33.35 22.21 8.00
N LYS A 367 32.87 22.19 6.75
CA LYS A 367 33.66 22.57 5.57
C LYS A 367 34.06 24.05 5.62
N TYR A 368 33.15 24.93 6.02
CA TYR A 368 33.44 26.36 6.15
C TYR A 368 34.43 26.69 7.27
N THR A 369 34.46 25.90 8.36
CA THR A 369 35.50 26.01 9.40
C THR A 369 36.84 25.38 8.99
N SER A 370 36.82 24.40 8.07
CA SER A 370 38.02 23.77 7.52
C SER A 370 38.76 24.71 6.56
N ASP A 371 38.04 25.42 5.69
CA ASP A 371 38.63 26.33 4.70
C ASP A 371 39.22 27.62 5.31
N LYS A 372 38.87 27.96 6.56
CA LYS A 372 39.47 29.09 7.30
C LYS A 372 40.65 28.72 8.20
N SER A 373 41.04 27.45 8.27
CA SER A 373 42.15 27.00 9.13
C SER A 373 43.55 27.40 8.65
N THR A 374 43.66 28.07 7.49
CA THR A 374 44.91 28.70 7.00
C THR A 374 45.04 30.20 7.34
N SER A 375 44.07 30.82 8.04
CA SER A 375 44.13 32.25 8.38
C SER A 375 43.62 32.55 9.79
N SER A 376 44.57 32.64 10.72
CA SER A 376 44.51 33.35 12.02
C SER A 376 43.52 32.84 13.10
N LYS A 377 44.10 32.43 14.23
CA LYS A 377 43.43 32.10 15.50
C LYS A 377 42.70 33.32 16.10
N SER A 378 41.45 33.57 15.72
CA SER A 378 40.53 34.40 16.52
C SER A 378 39.02 34.21 16.22
N SER A 379 38.62 33.42 15.21
CA SER A 379 37.23 33.46 14.71
C SER A 379 36.32 32.30 15.14
N GLU A 380 36.80 31.28 15.88
CA GLU A 380 36.03 30.07 16.21
C GLU A 380 34.71 30.33 16.97
N LYS A 381 34.59 31.43 17.72
CA LYS A 381 33.34 31.81 18.42
C LYS A 381 32.31 32.57 17.55
N SER A 382 32.66 32.99 16.34
CA SER A 382 31.78 33.79 15.47
C SER A 382 30.98 32.94 14.48
N VAL A 383 31.52 31.83 14.00
CA VAL A 383 30.90 31.03 12.93
C VAL A 383 29.63 30.29 13.37
N SER A 384 29.52 29.88 14.63
CA SER A 384 28.26 29.32 15.18
C SER A 384 27.14 30.37 15.34
N LYS A 385 27.45 31.67 15.25
CA LYS A 385 26.44 32.73 15.28
C LYS A 385 25.84 33.00 13.90
N ASP A 386 26.59 32.78 12.82
CA ASP A 386 26.13 33.10 11.45
C ASP A 386 25.14 32.06 10.90
N PHE A 387 25.27 30.79 11.28
CA PHE A 387 24.33 29.72 10.87
C PHE A 387 23.10 29.60 11.79
N ARG A 388 23.12 30.26 12.95
CA ARG A 388 22.03 30.17 13.94
C ARG A 388 20.71 30.80 13.45
N PRO A 389 20.71 31.98 12.82
CA PRO A 389 19.50 32.56 12.23
C PRO A 389 18.89 31.66 11.16
N ILE A 390 19.71 31.02 10.32
CA ILE A 390 19.24 30.12 9.25
C ILE A 390 18.62 28.85 9.85
N LEU A 391 19.25 28.27 10.88
CA LEU A 391 18.70 27.13 11.62
C LEU A 391 17.40 27.49 12.35
N ASP A 392 17.28 28.69 12.90
CA ASP A 392 16.08 29.17 13.59
C ASP A 392 14.94 29.46 12.59
N LEU A 393 15.24 30.04 11.42
CA LEU A 393 14.31 30.22 10.31
C LEU A 393 13.82 28.88 9.73
N LEU A 394 14.69 27.90 9.57
CA LEU A 394 14.31 26.55 9.14
C LEU A 394 13.42 25.87 10.18
N ASN A 395 13.78 25.94 11.47
CA ASN A 395 12.94 25.41 12.54
C ASN A 395 11.58 26.13 12.63
N GLN A 396 11.53 27.44 12.34
CA GLN A 396 10.28 28.18 12.24
C GLN A 396 9.46 27.74 11.02
N SER A 397 10.10 27.56 9.86
CA SER A 397 9.48 27.08 8.62
C SER A 397 8.82 25.72 8.82
N PHE A 398 9.53 24.76 9.41
CA PHE A 398 8.98 23.43 9.70
C PHE A 398 7.81 23.50 10.68
N LYS A 399 7.89 24.35 11.71
CA LYS A 399 6.77 24.56 12.65
C LYS A 399 5.56 25.23 11.99
N SER A 400 5.77 26.13 11.03
CA SER A 400 4.68 26.74 10.27
C SER A 400 4.04 25.74 9.31
N ASP A 401 4.81 24.87 8.67
CA ASP A 401 4.28 23.81 7.83
C ASP A 401 3.44 22.81 8.64
N ASP A 402 3.91 22.41 9.82
CA ASP A 402 3.13 21.58 10.74
C ASP A 402 1.79 22.26 11.14
N LEU A 403 1.81 23.58 11.33
CA LEU A 403 0.62 24.35 11.70
C LEU A 403 -0.37 24.49 10.52
N VAL A 404 0.14 24.63 9.30
CA VAL A 404 -0.67 24.67 8.07
C VAL A 404 -1.30 23.32 7.80
N MET A 405 -0.54 22.23 7.93
CA MET A 405 -1.05 20.87 7.78
C MET A 405 -2.12 20.57 8.83
N LYS A 406 -1.91 20.96 10.09
CA LYS A 406 -2.92 20.81 11.15
C LYS A 406 -4.21 21.61 10.86
N ARG A 407 -4.10 22.84 10.35
CA ARG A 407 -5.27 23.63 9.94
C ARG A 407 -6.00 23.05 8.74
N LEU A 408 -5.28 22.48 7.77
CA LEU A 408 -5.87 21.77 6.65
C LEU A 408 -6.61 20.51 7.12
N GLU A 409 -6.04 19.77 8.09
CA GLU A 409 -6.73 18.64 8.73
C GLU A 409 -7.99 19.10 9.47
N GLU A 410 -7.93 20.17 10.27
CA GLU A 410 -9.09 20.73 10.97
C GLU A 410 -10.19 21.21 10.00
N CYS A 411 -9.81 21.83 8.88
CA CYS A 411 -10.75 22.26 7.83
C CYS A 411 -11.36 21.06 7.09
N TRP A 412 -10.59 20.00 6.90
CA TRP A 412 -11.05 18.77 6.26
C TRP A 412 -11.96 17.94 7.17
N ASP A 413 -11.65 17.85 8.46
CA ASP A 413 -12.49 17.19 9.47
C ASP A 413 -13.83 17.94 9.64
N ALA A 414 -13.80 19.29 9.62
CA ALA A 414 -15.01 20.09 9.59
C ALA A 414 -15.83 19.86 8.30
N ALA A 415 -15.18 19.78 7.14
CA ALA A 415 -15.86 19.54 5.86
C ALA A 415 -16.44 18.12 5.72
N SER A 416 -15.81 17.13 6.37
CA SER A 416 -16.27 15.74 6.36
C SER A 416 -17.38 15.48 7.38
N GLN A 417 -17.39 16.16 8.53
CA GLN A 417 -18.53 16.14 9.46
C GLN A 417 -19.82 16.72 8.84
N VAL A 418 -19.71 17.78 8.02
CA VAL A 418 -20.87 18.37 7.32
C VAL A 418 -21.52 17.40 6.31
N ARG A 419 -20.81 16.35 5.87
CA ARG A 419 -21.36 15.32 4.96
C ARG A 419 -22.06 14.15 5.67
N VAL A 420 -21.92 14.00 6.98
CA VAL A 420 -22.58 12.93 7.76
C VAL A 420 -23.93 13.40 8.33
N SER A 421 -24.21 14.70 8.31
CA SER A 421 -25.46 15.30 8.83
C SER A 421 -26.44 15.75 7.75
N ARG A 422 -26.38 15.20 6.53
CA ARG A 422 -27.37 15.45 5.47
C ARG A 422 -28.01 14.18 4.97
#